data_AF-K1WTX7-F1
#
_entry.id   AF-K1WTX7-F1
#
_cell.length_a   1.000
_cell.length_b   1.000
_cell.length_c   1.000
_cell.angle_alpha   90.00
_cell.angle_beta   90.00
_cell.angle_gamma   90.00
#
_symmetry.space_group_name_H-M   'P 1'
#
loop_
_entity.id
_entity.type
_entity.pdbx_description
1 polymer ?
#
loop_
_entity_poly.entity_id
_entity_poly.type
_entity_poly.pdbx_seq_one_letter_code
_entity_poly.pdbx_strand_id
1 'polypeptide(L)'
;MEESCCTCATLLKNVRVVYDEKSEKPAFLERKLECCSRVICGNCIANNERFAAYCPFCQVSTKPSPLPQGLRDPPSYAPSSASSRPSIDPPPYSDALPPYSSPTNPQTASLEKASSSIAPAEDVLHFLDHEHDTLTSLSFRYDVPVFALRKANNITADHLLLARRTIIIPAEFYKGGVSLSPRPVEGEEEERRKGLVRKWMVTCKVSDVALKYRYDVALLYLQQVDYDLEAAVEAYKDDERWEKEHPIEANMKGKGKSHNVGRRRFTGQR
;
A
#
# COMPACT_ATOMS: atom_id res chain seq x y z
N MET A 1 29.49 -33.83 -2.78
CA MET A 1 28.51 -32.73 -2.84
C MET A 1 27.21 -33.34 -3.35
N GLU A 2 26.13 -33.27 -2.58
CA GLU A 2 24.87 -33.91 -2.98
C GLU A 2 24.14 -33.01 -3.97
N GLU A 3 23.87 -33.52 -5.17
CA GLU A 3 23.13 -32.79 -6.20
C GLU A 3 21.63 -32.88 -5.92
N SER A 4 20.92 -31.75 -6.02
CA SER A 4 19.47 -31.63 -5.81
C SER A 4 18.78 -31.12 -7.07
N CYS A 5 17.52 -31.52 -7.24
CA CYS A 5 16.70 -31.03 -8.34
C CYS A 5 16.38 -29.55 -8.13
N CYS A 6 16.65 -28.72 -9.14
CA CYS A 6 16.39 -27.30 -9.06
C CYS A 6 14.90 -26.92 -9.14
N THR A 7 14.00 -27.84 -9.53
CA THR A 7 12.56 -27.56 -9.61
C THR A 7 11.81 -27.97 -8.33
N CYS A 8 12.07 -29.16 -7.80
CA CYS A 8 11.38 -29.69 -6.61
C CYS A 8 12.25 -29.69 -5.34
N ALA A 9 13.49 -29.21 -5.40
CA ALA A 9 14.44 -29.15 -4.29
C ALA A 9 14.77 -30.51 -3.61
N THR A 10 14.35 -31.64 -4.18
CA THR A 10 14.65 -32.97 -3.66
C THR A 10 16.06 -33.40 -4.04
N LEU A 11 16.79 -34.02 -3.11
CA LEU A 11 18.07 -34.66 -3.39
C LEU A 11 17.88 -35.78 -4.42
N LEU A 12 18.75 -35.84 -5.44
CA LEU A 12 18.61 -36.81 -6.54
C LEU A 12 18.64 -38.26 -6.05
N LYS A 13 19.39 -38.53 -4.98
CA LYS A 13 19.42 -39.84 -4.28
C LYS A 13 18.05 -40.31 -3.78
N ASN A 14 17.14 -39.37 -3.49
CA ASN A 14 15.82 -39.66 -2.93
C ASN A 14 14.72 -39.65 -3.99
N VAL A 15 15.05 -39.43 -5.26
CA VAL A 15 14.07 -39.41 -6.34
C VAL A 15 13.75 -40.86 -6.74
N ARG A 16 12.47 -41.22 -6.67
CA ARG A 16 11.98 -42.52 -7.15
C ARG A 16 11.98 -42.51 -8.67
N VAL A 17 12.90 -43.27 -9.26
CA VAL A 17 12.98 -43.50 -10.70
C VAL A 17 11.72 -44.24 -11.15
N VAL A 18 10.99 -43.65 -12.09
CA VAL A 18 9.85 -44.30 -12.73
C VAL A 18 10.40 -45.15 -13.87
N TYR A 19 10.21 -46.45 -13.80
CA TYR A 19 10.60 -47.40 -14.84
C TYR A 19 9.43 -47.64 -15.78
N ASP A 20 9.72 -47.75 -17.08
CA ASP A 20 8.71 -48.13 -18.07
C ASP A 20 8.50 -49.65 -18.04
N GLU A 21 7.27 -50.08 -17.77
CA GLU A 21 6.88 -51.49 -17.58
C GLU A 21 7.19 -52.38 -18.80
N LYS A 22 7.35 -51.78 -19.98
CA LYS A 22 7.60 -52.51 -21.23
C LYS A 22 9.07 -52.65 -21.60
N SER A 23 9.93 -51.79 -21.06
CA SER A 23 11.32 -51.69 -21.51
C SER A 23 12.36 -51.83 -20.40
N GLU A 24 11.94 -51.95 -19.13
CA GLU A 24 12.78 -52.01 -17.91
C GLU A 24 13.79 -50.84 -17.79
N LYS A 25 13.72 -49.87 -18.70
CA LYS A 25 14.57 -48.69 -18.72
C LYS A 25 13.91 -47.59 -17.87
N PRO A 26 14.70 -46.75 -17.20
CA PRO A 26 14.18 -45.56 -16.55
C PRO A 26 13.49 -44.69 -17.60
N ALA A 27 12.21 -44.39 -17.40
CA ALA A 27 11.38 -43.66 -18.36
C ALA A 27 11.88 -42.22 -18.58
N PHE A 28 12.46 -41.62 -17.53
CA PHE A 28 13.02 -40.28 -17.57
C PHE A 28 14.32 -40.23 -16.79
N LEU A 29 15.42 -40.02 -17.51
CA LEU A 29 16.73 -39.78 -16.92
C LEU A 29 16.86 -38.33 -16.45
N GLU A 30 17.71 -38.14 -15.45
CA GLU A 30 18.07 -36.83 -14.91
C GLU A 30 18.71 -35.97 -16.01
N ARG A 31 18.36 -34.68 -16.05
CA ARG A 31 18.93 -33.75 -17.03
C ARG A 31 19.77 -32.68 -16.35
N LYS A 32 21.06 -32.61 -16.70
CA LYS A 32 21.94 -31.51 -16.31
C LYS A 32 21.86 -30.39 -17.36
N LEU A 33 21.63 -29.16 -16.90
CA LEU A 33 21.46 -27.99 -17.74
C LEU A 33 22.82 -27.40 -18.09
N GLU A 34 23.12 -27.25 -19.37
CA GLU A 34 24.41 -26.71 -19.85
C GLU A 34 24.61 -25.23 -19.48
N CYS A 35 23.53 -24.44 -19.42
CA CYS A 35 23.60 -22.99 -19.20
C CYS A 35 24.02 -22.59 -17.78
N CYS A 36 23.69 -23.40 -16.76
CA CYS A 36 23.91 -23.03 -15.36
C CYS A 36 24.29 -24.21 -14.46
N SER A 37 24.67 -25.35 -15.06
CA SER A 37 25.11 -26.60 -14.42
C SER A 37 24.16 -27.20 -13.37
N ARG A 38 22.90 -26.74 -13.29
CA ARG A 38 21.85 -27.25 -12.39
C ARG A 38 21.20 -28.52 -12.96
N VAL A 39 20.67 -29.37 -12.10
CA VAL A 39 20.04 -30.65 -12.49
C VAL A 39 18.53 -30.59 -12.30
N ILE A 40 17.78 -31.20 -13.22
CA ILE A 40 16.34 -31.45 -13.13
C ILE A 40 16.13 -32.97 -13.04
N CYS A 41 15.39 -33.42 -12.03
CA CYS A 41 15.09 -34.84 -11.86
C CYS A 41 14.08 -35.36 -12.90
N GLY A 42 14.12 -36.67 -13.17
CA GLY A 42 13.22 -37.32 -14.14
C GLY A 42 11.74 -37.12 -13.84
N ASN A 43 11.32 -37.10 -12.58
CA ASN A 43 9.92 -36.88 -12.20
C ASN A 43 9.43 -35.47 -12.55
N CYS A 44 10.28 -34.45 -12.40
CA CYS A 44 9.93 -33.10 -12.82
C CYS A 44 9.79 -33.02 -14.34
N ILE A 45 10.67 -33.71 -15.08
CA ILE A 45 10.60 -33.79 -16.54
C ILE A 45 9.33 -34.54 -17.00
N ALA A 46 8.97 -35.62 -16.32
CA ALA A 46 7.75 -36.38 -16.59
C ALA A 46 6.49 -35.55 -16.35
N ASN A 47 6.45 -34.78 -15.26
CA ASN A 47 5.32 -33.90 -14.95
C ASN A 47 5.18 -32.74 -15.95
N ASN A 48 6.28 -32.30 -16.56
CA ASN A 48 6.26 -31.26 -17.58
C ASN A 48 7.41 -31.43 -18.58
N GLU A 49 7.06 -31.91 -19.77
CA GLU A 49 8.01 -32.17 -20.86
C GLU A 49 8.81 -30.93 -21.29
N ARG A 50 8.34 -29.70 -20.97
CA ARG A 50 9.10 -28.48 -21.24
C ARG A 50 10.48 -28.52 -20.60
N PHE A 51 10.61 -29.11 -19.41
CA PHE A 51 11.90 -29.21 -18.71
C PHE A 51 12.91 -30.14 -19.40
N ALA A 52 12.47 -30.98 -20.35
CA ALA A 52 13.37 -31.77 -21.20
C ALA A 52 14.15 -30.90 -22.20
N ALA A 53 13.63 -29.71 -22.55
CA ALA A 53 14.24 -28.81 -23.52
C ALA A 53 14.54 -27.40 -22.99
N TYR A 54 13.93 -26.97 -21.89
CA TYR A 54 13.98 -25.60 -21.38
C TYR A 54 14.51 -25.52 -19.94
N CYS A 55 15.37 -24.54 -19.68
CA CYS A 55 15.86 -24.21 -18.35
C CYS A 55 14.92 -23.18 -17.67
N PRO A 56 14.25 -23.50 -16.55
CA PRO A 56 13.36 -22.57 -15.86
C PRO A 56 14.07 -21.36 -15.23
N PHE A 57 15.35 -21.50 -14.91
CA PHE A 57 16.11 -20.45 -14.23
C PHE A 57 16.71 -19.43 -15.19
N CYS A 58 17.39 -19.91 -16.22
CA CYS A 58 17.98 -19.04 -17.25
C CYS A 58 16.97 -18.67 -18.33
N GLN A 59 15.82 -19.35 -18.38
CA GLN A 59 14.80 -19.18 -19.41
C GLN A 59 15.32 -19.41 -20.84
N VAL A 60 16.28 -20.33 -20.98
CA VAL A 60 16.92 -20.69 -22.25
C VAL A 60 16.45 -22.08 -22.70
N SER A 61 16.14 -22.22 -23.99
CA SER A 61 15.85 -23.50 -24.65
C SER A 61 17.12 -24.07 -25.28
N THR A 62 17.29 -25.40 -25.25
CA THR A 62 18.36 -26.09 -25.99
C THR A 62 17.90 -26.58 -27.36
N LYS A 63 16.64 -26.32 -27.76
CA LYS A 63 16.19 -26.57 -29.13
C LYS A 63 16.79 -25.49 -30.03
N PRO A 64 17.34 -25.85 -31.22
CA PRO A 64 17.84 -24.86 -32.16
C PRO A 64 16.64 -24.03 -32.66
N SER A 65 16.54 -22.80 -32.17
CA SER A 65 15.65 -21.78 -32.72
C SER A 65 16.46 -20.91 -33.70
N PRO A 66 15.83 -20.13 -34.59
CA PRO A 66 16.56 -19.23 -35.50
C PRO A 66 17.33 -18.11 -34.77
N LEU A 67 17.28 -18.06 -33.44
CA LEU A 67 18.02 -17.15 -32.60
C LEU A 67 19.36 -17.78 -32.19
N PRO A 68 20.44 -16.99 -32.04
CA PRO A 68 21.71 -17.49 -31.55
C PRO A 68 21.55 -18.17 -30.19
N GLN A 69 22.18 -19.34 -30.03
CA GLN A 69 22.09 -20.20 -28.86
C GLN A 69 22.39 -19.41 -27.58
N GLY A 70 21.40 -19.27 -26.69
CA GLY A 70 21.52 -18.50 -25.43
C GLY A 70 20.61 -17.28 -25.32
N LEU A 71 19.94 -16.87 -26.41
CA LEU A 71 18.89 -15.84 -26.35
C LEU A 71 17.52 -16.45 -26.00
N ARG A 72 16.73 -15.67 -25.26
CA ARG A 72 15.35 -16.01 -24.90
C ARG A 72 14.49 -16.05 -26.16
N ASP A 73 13.80 -17.16 -26.39
CA ASP A 73 12.77 -17.20 -27.42
C ASP A 73 11.65 -16.23 -27.02
N PRO A 74 11.25 -15.29 -27.90
CA PRO A 74 10.13 -14.43 -27.61
C PRO A 74 8.88 -15.30 -27.37
N PRO A 75 8.01 -14.92 -26.42
CA PRO A 75 6.72 -15.59 -26.27
C PRO A 75 6.01 -15.61 -27.64
N SER A 76 5.46 -16.78 -28.02
CA SER A 76 4.76 -16.95 -29.29
C SER A 76 3.51 -16.07 -29.31
N TYR A 77 3.63 -14.88 -29.88
CA TYR A 77 2.50 -13.99 -30.17
C TYR A 77 1.78 -14.38 -31.46
N ALA A 78 2.18 -15.46 -32.13
CA ALA A 78 1.41 -16.01 -33.23
C ALA A 78 0.13 -16.65 -32.65
N PRO A 79 -1.07 -16.16 -32.98
CA PRO A 79 -2.30 -16.88 -32.66
C PRO A 79 -2.20 -18.25 -33.34
N SER A 80 -2.41 -19.32 -32.56
CA SER A 80 -2.34 -20.69 -33.05
C SER A 80 -3.08 -20.81 -34.38
N SER A 81 -2.38 -21.27 -35.41
CA SER A 81 -2.93 -21.54 -36.72
C SER A 81 -4.21 -22.36 -36.56
N ALA A 82 -5.34 -21.72 -36.83
CA ALA A 82 -6.63 -22.35 -36.86
C ALA A 82 -6.61 -23.42 -37.95
N SER A 83 -6.70 -24.68 -37.54
CA SER A 83 -7.02 -25.78 -38.45
C SER A 83 -8.31 -25.45 -39.21
N SER A 84 -8.17 -25.39 -40.53
CA SER A 84 -9.20 -25.65 -41.56
C SER A 84 -10.65 -25.29 -41.21
N ARG A 85 -11.07 -24.08 -41.57
CA ARG A 85 -12.46 -23.78 -41.95
C ARG A 85 -12.49 -23.10 -43.33
N PRO A 86 -13.55 -23.36 -44.12
CA PRO A 86 -13.59 -22.96 -45.52
C PRO A 86 -13.67 -21.45 -45.67
N SER A 87 -12.99 -20.97 -46.71
CA SER A 87 -12.90 -19.58 -47.15
C SER A 87 -14.29 -18.95 -47.28
N ILE A 88 -14.55 -17.94 -46.44
CA ILE A 88 -15.52 -16.91 -46.75
C ILE A 88 -14.67 -15.70 -47.11
N ASP A 89 -14.73 -15.32 -48.37
CA ASP A 89 -14.04 -14.15 -48.91
C ASP A 89 -14.41 -12.90 -48.08
N PRO A 90 -13.45 -12.03 -47.73
CA PRO A 90 -13.77 -10.77 -47.08
C PRO A 90 -14.50 -9.85 -48.07
N PRO A 91 -15.52 -9.11 -47.63
CA PRO A 91 -16.22 -8.16 -48.50
C PRO A 91 -15.28 -7.02 -48.93
N PRO A 92 -15.56 -6.37 -50.07
CA PRO A 92 -14.68 -5.36 -50.64
C PRO A 92 -14.61 -4.15 -49.69
N TYR A 93 -13.39 -3.83 -49.29
CA TYR A 93 -13.05 -2.70 -48.43
C TYR A 93 -13.48 -1.39 -49.12
N SER A 94 -14.56 -0.77 -48.64
CA SER A 94 -14.83 0.63 -48.91
C SER A 94 -14.02 1.46 -47.92
N ASP A 95 -13.15 2.29 -48.46
CA ASP A 95 -12.19 3.16 -47.77
C ASP A 95 -12.88 4.40 -47.15
N ALA A 96 -13.91 4.16 -46.34
CA ALA A 96 -14.64 5.20 -45.62
C ALA A 96 -14.56 4.91 -44.11
N LEU A 97 -13.61 5.60 -43.46
CA LEU A 97 -13.56 5.65 -42.00
C LEU A 97 -14.88 6.25 -41.47
N PRO A 98 -15.48 5.67 -40.41
CA PRO A 98 -16.69 6.22 -39.83
C PRO A 98 -16.40 7.61 -39.24
N PRO A 99 -17.38 8.54 -39.26
CA PRO A 99 -17.21 9.83 -38.62
C PRO A 99 -17.03 9.61 -37.12
N TYR A 100 -15.90 10.09 -36.61
CA TYR A 100 -15.55 10.04 -35.20
C TYR A 100 -16.66 10.73 -34.39
N SER A 101 -17.48 9.92 -33.72
CA SER A 101 -18.43 10.42 -32.73
C SER A 101 -17.62 10.76 -31.49
N SER A 102 -17.33 12.04 -31.31
CA SER A 102 -16.78 12.60 -30.08
C SER A 102 -17.59 12.11 -28.88
N PRO A 103 -16.96 11.59 -27.81
CA PRO A 103 -17.70 11.23 -26.62
C PRO A 103 -18.34 12.48 -26.01
N THR A 104 -19.66 12.41 -25.86
CA THR A 104 -20.49 13.37 -25.15
C THR A 104 -19.97 13.56 -23.74
N ASN A 105 -19.37 14.72 -23.50
CA ASN A 105 -19.05 15.27 -22.21
C ASN A 105 -20.34 15.52 -21.41
N PRO A 106 -20.57 14.93 -20.22
CA PRO A 106 -21.58 15.45 -19.32
C PRO A 106 -21.08 16.77 -18.72
N GLN A 107 -21.54 17.86 -19.34
CA GLN A 107 -21.81 19.15 -18.70
C GLN A 107 -20.67 19.74 -17.85
N THR A 108 -19.74 20.38 -18.55
CA THR A 108 -19.07 21.60 -18.07
C THR A 108 -20.12 22.65 -17.70
N ALA A 109 -20.26 22.92 -16.41
CA ALA A 109 -20.84 24.17 -15.93
C ALA A 109 -19.80 25.29 -16.09
N SER A 110 -20.13 26.23 -16.98
CA SER A 110 -19.76 27.64 -16.96
C SER A 110 -18.26 28.01 -16.95
N LEU A 111 -17.70 28.10 -18.15
CA LEU A 111 -16.57 28.98 -18.42
C LEU A 111 -17.13 30.34 -18.86
N GLU A 112 -17.36 31.22 -17.89
CA GLU A 112 -17.64 32.64 -18.16
C GLU A 112 -16.48 33.46 -17.59
N LYS A 113 -15.86 34.20 -18.51
CA LYS A 113 -14.97 35.34 -18.29
C LYS A 113 -13.49 35.05 -18.03
N ALA A 114 -12.78 34.86 -19.15
CA ALA A 114 -11.43 35.37 -19.28
C ALA A 114 -11.45 36.90 -19.08
N SER A 115 -11.05 37.35 -17.90
CA SER A 115 -10.37 38.64 -17.74
C SER A 115 -8.91 38.35 -17.44
N SER A 116 -8.09 38.66 -18.43
CA SER A 116 -6.66 38.84 -18.36
C SER A 116 -6.20 39.49 -17.05
N SER A 117 -5.58 38.69 -16.20
CA SER A 117 -4.49 39.13 -15.33
C SER A 117 -3.48 37.98 -15.27
N ILE A 118 -2.25 38.28 -15.66
CA ILE A 118 -1.07 37.44 -15.44
C ILE A 118 -0.86 37.38 -13.92
N ALA A 119 -1.65 36.55 -13.24
CA ALA A 119 -1.39 36.13 -11.88
C ALA A 119 -0.68 34.77 -11.95
N PRO A 120 0.38 34.54 -11.17
CA PRO A 120 1.00 33.23 -11.11
C PRO A 120 -0.09 32.22 -10.74
N ALA A 121 -0.18 31.13 -11.49
CA ALA A 121 -1.10 30.06 -11.16
C ALA A 121 -0.84 29.66 -9.70
N GLU A 122 -1.88 29.72 -8.86
CA GLU A 122 -1.72 29.51 -7.41
C GLU A 122 -1.59 28.02 -7.12
N ASP A 123 -0.53 27.64 -6.42
CA ASP A 123 -0.28 26.26 -6.03
C ASP A 123 -1.43 25.70 -5.18
N VAL A 124 -1.90 24.51 -5.55
CA VAL A 124 -3.05 23.87 -4.91
C VAL A 124 -2.56 22.90 -3.83
N LEU A 125 -3.13 22.98 -2.63
CA LEU A 125 -2.79 22.09 -1.52
C LEU A 125 -3.75 20.88 -1.50
N HIS A 126 -3.19 19.67 -1.55
CA HIS A 126 -3.93 18.40 -1.47
C HIS A 126 -3.67 17.72 -0.13
N PHE A 127 -4.74 17.27 0.53
CA PHE A 127 -4.66 16.47 1.75
C PHE A 127 -4.45 15.01 1.40
N LEU A 128 -3.39 14.42 1.95
CA LEU A 128 -2.98 13.06 1.66
C LEU A 128 -3.83 12.06 2.44
N ASP A 129 -4.37 11.08 1.72
CA ASP A 129 -4.86 9.84 2.30
C ASP A 129 -3.76 8.78 2.20
N HIS A 130 -3.18 8.38 3.32
CA HIS A 130 -2.05 7.45 3.34
C HIS A 130 -2.39 6.03 2.85
N GLU A 131 -3.66 5.65 2.80
CA GLU A 131 -4.09 4.34 2.32
C GLU A 131 -4.21 4.30 0.79
N HIS A 132 -4.63 5.42 0.19
CA HIS A 132 -5.03 5.49 -1.22
C HIS A 132 -4.13 6.38 -2.08
N ASP A 133 -3.48 7.39 -1.49
CA ASP A 133 -2.64 8.33 -2.21
C ASP A 133 -1.19 7.86 -2.27
N THR A 134 -0.72 7.66 -3.50
CA THR A 134 0.70 7.52 -3.86
C THR A 134 1.10 8.63 -4.83
N LEU A 135 2.40 8.92 -4.96
CA LEU A 135 2.89 9.91 -5.94
C LEU A 135 2.40 9.63 -7.36
N THR A 136 2.33 8.35 -7.74
CA THR A 136 1.80 7.92 -9.05
C THR A 136 0.30 8.16 -9.17
N SER A 137 -0.49 7.84 -8.14
CA SER A 137 -1.94 8.11 -8.16
C SER A 137 -2.22 9.62 -8.26
N LEU A 138 -1.46 10.44 -7.53
CA LEU A 138 -1.60 11.90 -7.54
C LEU A 138 -1.21 12.48 -8.89
N SER A 139 -0.16 11.94 -9.50
CA SER A 139 0.26 12.29 -10.86
C SER A 139 -0.87 12.09 -11.86
N PHE A 140 -1.58 10.97 -11.80
CA PHE A 140 -2.73 10.71 -12.67
C PHE A 140 -3.96 11.56 -12.32
N ARG A 141 -4.24 11.79 -11.02
CA ARG A 141 -5.41 12.57 -10.58
C ARG A 141 -5.33 14.04 -10.98
N TYR A 142 -4.13 14.61 -10.94
CA TYR A 142 -3.90 16.04 -11.20
C TYR A 142 -3.23 16.33 -12.53
N ASP A 143 -2.93 15.29 -13.33
CA ASP A 143 -2.19 15.38 -14.59
C ASP A 143 -0.85 16.13 -14.43
N VAL A 144 -0.12 15.82 -13.34
CA VAL A 144 1.18 16.43 -13.02
C VAL A 144 2.26 15.36 -13.06
N PRO A 145 3.38 15.55 -13.78
CA PRO A 145 4.44 14.54 -13.82
C PRO A 145 5.07 14.34 -12.44
N VAL A 146 5.34 13.08 -12.08
CA VAL A 146 5.89 12.67 -10.76
C VAL A 146 7.16 13.44 -10.39
N PHE A 147 8.03 13.73 -11.37
CA PHE A 147 9.26 14.50 -11.14
C PHE A 147 8.96 15.94 -10.68
N ALA A 148 7.95 16.60 -11.26
CA ALA A 148 7.57 17.95 -10.86
C ALA A 148 6.96 17.96 -9.45
N LEU A 149 6.11 16.98 -9.12
CA LEU A 149 5.57 16.81 -7.77
C LEU A 149 6.68 16.61 -6.73
N ARG A 150 7.68 15.77 -7.05
CA ARG A 150 8.85 15.56 -6.17
C ARG A 150 9.66 16.82 -5.97
N LYS A 151 9.92 17.56 -7.04
CA LYS A 151 10.69 18.81 -7.02
C LYS A 151 9.99 19.88 -6.19
N ALA A 152 8.69 20.09 -6.41
CA ALA A 152 7.92 21.10 -5.70
C ALA A 152 7.80 20.80 -4.19
N ASN A 153 7.77 19.52 -3.81
CA ASN A 153 7.61 19.11 -2.42
C ASN A 153 8.93 18.71 -1.74
N ASN A 154 10.07 18.77 -2.43
CA ASN A 154 11.35 18.25 -1.93
C ASN A 154 11.26 16.79 -1.44
N ILE A 155 10.64 15.92 -2.24
CA ILE A 155 10.49 14.49 -1.95
C ILE A 155 11.53 13.71 -2.76
N THR A 156 12.52 13.13 -2.09
CA THR A 156 13.55 12.31 -2.74
C THR A 156 13.10 10.87 -2.97
N ALA A 157 12.30 10.32 -2.06
CA ALA A 157 11.85 8.93 -2.08
C ALA A 157 10.37 8.79 -1.69
N ASP A 158 9.71 7.75 -2.21
CA ASP A 158 8.26 7.59 -2.17
C ASP A 158 7.72 7.41 -0.75
N HIS A 159 8.49 6.74 0.12
CA HIS A 159 8.11 6.53 1.53
C HIS A 159 8.05 7.83 2.34
N LEU A 160 8.70 8.91 1.88
CA LEU A 160 8.66 10.20 2.58
C LEU A 160 7.29 10.90 2.43
N LEU A 161 6.43 10.40 1.54
CA LEU A 161 5.04 10.86 1.44
C LEU A 161 4.27 10.59 2.74
N LEU A 162 4.54 9.47 3.41
CA LEU A 162 3.86 9.06 4.65
C LEU A 162 4.15 9.99 5.84
N ALA A 163 5.28 10.73 5.80
CA ALA A 163 5.62 11.68 6.85
C ALA A 163 4.83 13.00 6.75
N ARG A 164 4.06 13.20 5.67
CA ARG A 164 3.39 14.46 5.37
C ARG A 164 1.88 14.28 5.31
N ARG A 165 1.15 15.21 5.89
CA ARG A 165 -0.33 15.24 5.79
C ARG A 165 -0.83 15.92 4.52
N THR A 166 -0.02 16.79 3.94
CA THR A 166 -0.40 17.60 2.79
C THR A 166 0.73 17.62 1.76
N ILE A 167 0.35 17.77 0.50
CA ILE A 167 1.26 17.90 -0.64
C ILE A 167 0.85 19.10 -1.49
N ILE A 168 1.84 19.81 -1.99
CA ILE A 168 1.66 20.95 -2.89
C ILE A 168 1.59 20.43 -4.32
N ILE A 169 0.60 20.88 -5.07
CA ILE A 169 0.41 20.54 -6.47
C ILE A 169 0.77 21.79 -7.29
N PRO A 170 1.85 21.73 -8.08
CA PRO A 170 2.28 22.85 -8.90
C PRO A 170 1.21 23.28 -9.88
N ALA A 171 0.86 24.55 -9.81
CA ALA A 171 -0.15 25.12 -10.70
C ALA A 171 0.35 25.31 -12.15
N GLU A 172 1.67 25.16 -12.38
CA GLU A 172 2.28 25.06 -13.71
C GLU A 172 1.61 23.99 -14.57
N PHE A 173 1.22 22.88 -13.96
CA PHE A 173 0.62 21.73 -14.63
C PHE A 173 -0.89 21.64 -14.33
N TYR A 174 -1.30 21.93 -13.10
CA TYR A 174 -2.70 21.84 -12.71
C TYR A 174 -3.42 23.20 -12.75
N LYS A 175 -4.30 23.38 -13.73
CA LYS A 175 -5.12 24.60 -13.90
C LYS A 175 -6.50 24.54 -13.24
N GLY A 176 -6.80 23.47 -12.52
CA GLY A 176 -8.12 23.25 -11.95
C GLY A 176 -8.44 24.12 -10.74
N GLY A 177 -7.43 24.74 -10.10
CA GLY A 177 -7.60 25.72 -9.02
C GLY A 177 -8.24 25.21 -7.72
N VAL A 178 -8.75 23.97 -7.69
CA VAL A 178 -9.41 23.36 -6.54
C VAL A 178 -8.74 22.05 -6.16
N SER A 179 -8.62 21.77 -4.86
CA SER A 179 -8.11 20.49 -4.36
C SER A 179 -9.16 19.40 -4.60
N LEU A 180 -8.76 18.29 -5.24
CA LEU A 180 -9.58 17.09 -5.44
C LEU A 180 -9.53 16.12 -4.23
N SER A 181 -8.82 16.47 -3.16
CA SER A 181 -8.79 15.69 -1.92
C SER A 181 -10.08 15.82 -1.12
N PRO A 182 -10.56 14.74 -0.47
CA PRO A 182 -11.55 14.88 0.58
C PRO A 182 -10.94 15.70 1.73
N ARG A 183 -11.68 16.69 2.23
CA ARG A 183 -11.39 17.29 3.54
C ARG A 183 -12.21 16.51 4.58
N PRO A 184 -11.73 16.38 5.82
CA PRO A 184 -10.54 15.65 6.31
C PRO A 184 -10.68 14.11 6.16
N VAL A 185 -9.57 13.40 5.95
CA VAL A 185 -9.54 11.93 5.69
C VAL A 185 -10.04 11.10 6.87
N GLU A 186 -9.72 11.51 8.10
CA GLU A 186 -10.21 10.87 9.34
C GLU A 186 -11.54 11.50 9.83
N GLY A 187 -12.12 12.42 9.07
CA GLY A 187 -13.27 13.23 9.46
C GLY A 187 -12.90 14.41 10.38
N GLU A 188 -13.70 15.48 10.30
CA GLU A 188 -13.51 16.71 11.10
C GLU A 188 -13.53 16.43 12.61
N GLU A 189 -14.35 15.47 13.04
CA GLU A 189 -14.51 15.10 14.44
C GLU A 189 -13.25 14.43 15.03
N GLU A 190 -12.54 13.61 14.26
CA GLU A 190 -11.36 12.89 14.75
C GLU A 190 -10.14 13.83 14.84
N GLU A 191 -9.96 14.73 13.87
CA GLU A 191 -8.93 15.76 13.95
C GLU A 191 -9.17 16.71 15.13
N ARG A 192 -10.43 17.10 15.35
CA ARG A 192 -10.84 17.90 16.52
C ARG A 192 -10.47 17.14 17.81
N ARG A 193 -10.81 15.85 17.90
CA ARG A 193 -10.49 14.99 19.04
C ARG A 193 -8.98 14.92 19.31
N LYS A 194 -8.17 14.62 18.28
CA LYS A 194 -6.69 14.60 18.38
C LYS A 194 -6.11 15.97 18.73
N GLY A 195 -6.75 17.06 18.29
CA GLY A 195 -6.42 18.43 18.69
C GLY A 195 -6.67 18.69 20.18
N LEU A 196 -7.82 18.27 20.70
CA LEU A 196 -8.19 18.42 22.11
C LEU A 196 -7.25 17.63 23.03
N VAL A 197 -6.92 16.39 22.67
CA VAL A 197 -5.96 15.57 23.43
C VAL A 197 -4.62 16.29 23.56
N ARG A 198 -4.08 16.83 22.45
CA ARG A 198 -2.82 17.59 22.48
C ARG A 198 -2.93 18.87 23.31
N LYS A 199 -4.04 19.61 23.21
CA LYS A 199 -4.28 20.81 24.03
C LYS A 199 -4.30 20.44 25.52
N TRP A 200 -5.06 19.43 25.90
CA TRP A 200 -5.17 18.95 27.28
C TRP A 200 -3.81 18.50 27.84
N MET A 201 -3.03 17.75 27.05
CA MET A 201 -1.67 17.34 27.44
C MET A 201 -0.75 18.52 27.72
N VAL A 202 -0.81 19.56 26.89
CA VAL A 202 0.01 20.76 27.06
C VAL A 202 -0.44 21.58 28.28
N THR A 203 -1.75 21.64 28.55
CA THR A 203 -2.30 22.41 29.68
C THR A 203 -2.06 21.72 31.03
N CYS A 204 -2.28 20.41 31.11
CA CYS A 204 -2.16 19.66 32.37
C CYS A 204 -0.72 19.20 32.63
N LYS A 205 0.07 18.96 31.57
CA LYS A 205 1.50 18.60 31.57
C LYS A 205 1.90 17.32 32.33
N VAL A 206 0.99 16.74 33.13
CA VAL A 206 1.02 15.42 33.82
C VAL A 206 2.44 14.93 34.08
N SER A 207 3.19 15.71 34.87
CA SER A 207 4.61 15.44 35.14
C SER A 207 4.81 14.13 35.89
N ASP A 208 3.85 13.79 36.73
CA ASP A 208 3.96 12.75 37.75
C ASP A 208 3.75 11.36 37.16
N VAL A 209 3.13 11.30 35.97
CA VAL A 209 2.91 10.08 35.20
C VAL A 209 4.01 9.92 34.15
N ALA A 210 4.52 8.69 34.02
CA ALA A 210 5.51 8.34 33.01
C ALA A 210 5.03 8.65 31.58
N LEU A 211 5.94 9.13 30.72
CA LEU A 211 5.65 9.62 29.37
C LEU A 211 4.75 8.67 28.54
N LYS A 212 4.97 7.35 28.66
CA LYS A 212 4.19 6.33 27.95
C LYS A 212 2.69 6.32 28.28
N TYR A 213 2.29 6.74 29.49
CA TYR A 213 0.90 6.69 29.93
C TYR A 213 0.19 8.05 29.86
N ARG A 214 0.91 9.13 29.53
CA ARG A 214 0.32 10.48 29.45
C ARG A 214 -0.80 10.57 28.40
N TYR A 215 -0.67 9.78 27.32
CA TYR A 215 -1.71 9.67 26.29
C TYR A 215 -2.97 8.99 26.79
N ASP A 216 -2.82 7.84 27.46
CA ASP A 216 -3.94 7.09 27.98
C ASP A 216 -4.70 7.88 29.06
N VAL A 217 -3.97 8.60 29.92
CA VAL A 217 -4.56 9.48 30.94
C VAL A 217 -5.34 10.62 30.28
N ALA A 218 -4.77 11.29 29.26
CA ALA A 218 -5.46 12.35 28.54
C ALA A 218 -6.76 11.86 27.89
N LEU A 219 -6.73 10.67 27.29
CA LEU A 219 -7.93 10.04 26.73
C LEU A 219 -8.98 9.75 27.78
N LEU A 220 -8.58 9.25 28.96
CA LEU A 220 -9.49 8.92 30.04
C LEU A 220 -10.28 10.15 30.52
N TYR A 221 -9.59 11.26 30.82
CA TYR A 221 -10.27 12.49 31.27
C TYR A 221 -11.15 13.10 30.19
N LEU A 222 -10.70 13.11 28.93
CA LEU A 222 -11.50 13.65 27.83
C LEU A 222 -12.72 12.76 27.51
N GLN A 223 -12.59 11.44 27.61
CA GLN A 223 -13.71 10.53 27.36
C GLN A 223 -14.78 10.58 28.46
N GLN A 224 -14.40 10.87 29.71
CA GLN A 224 -15.34 11.01 30.82
C GLN A 224 -16.27 12.22 30.69
N VAL A 225 -15.84 13.26 29.97
CA VAL A 225 -16.59 14.52 29.81
C VAL A 225 -16.91 14.80 28.33
N ASP A 226 -17.14 13.74 27.55
CA ASP A 226 -17.56 13.82 26.14
C ASP A 226 -16.71 14.75 25.25
N TYR A 227 -15.40 14.82 25.52
CA TYR A 227 -14.43 15.69 24.87
C TYR A 227 -14.68 17.20 25.04
N ASP A 228 -15.17 17.62 26.20
CA ASP A 228 -15.03 19.01 26.64
C ASP A 228 -13.62 19.24 27.25
N LEU A 229 -12.89 20.21 26.69
CA LEU A 229 -11.53 20.50 27.12
C LEU A 229 -11.50 21.13 28.51
N GLU A 230 -12.40 22.07 28.80
CA GLU A 230 -12.32 22.89 30.01
C GLU A 230 -12.69 22.07 31.24
N ALA A 231 -13.80 21.34 31.15
CA ALA A 231 -14.23 20.43 32.21
C ALA A 231 -13.23 19.27 32.45
N ALA A 232 -12.58 18.75 31.41
CA ALA A 232 -11.53 17.73 31.58
C ALA A 232 -10.26 18.27 32.26
N VAL A 233 -9.92 19.55 32.04
CA VAL A 233 -8.79 20.20 32.74
C VAL A 233 -9.14 20.50 34.19
N GLU A 234 -10.39 20.91 34.46
CA GLU A 234 -10.87 21.14 35.82
C GLU A 234 -10.89 19.85 36.65
N ALA A 235 -11.44 18.77 36.10
CA ALA A 235 -11.46 17.46 36.74
C ALA A 235 -10.05 16.97 37.12
N TYR A 236 -9.07 17.16 36.23
CA TYR A 236 -7.67 16.82 36.52
C TYR A 236 -7.08 17.68 37.65
N LYS A 237 -7.34 19.00 37.64
CA LYS A 237 -6.87 19.91 38.70
C LYS A 237 -7.52 19.61 40.04
N ASP A 238 -8.77 19.18 40.05
CA ASP A 238 -9.46 18.74 41.27
C ASP A 238 -8.84 17.47 41.84
N ASP A 239 -8.49 16.50 41.00
CA ASP A 239 -7.76 15.32 41.45
C ASP A 239 -6.38 15.69 42.00
N GLU A 240 -5.63 16.59 41.36
CA GLU A 240 -4.35 17.07 41.91
C GLU A 240 -4.50 17.82 43.25
N ARG A 241 -5.58 18.61 43.41
CA ARG A 241 -5.91 19.27 44.69
C ARG A 241 -6.21 18.22 45.76
N TRP A 242 -7.02 17.24 45.42
CA TRP A 242 -7.40 16.16 46.32
C TRP A 242 -6.18 15.35 46.78
N GLU A 243 -5.28 15.00 45.86
CA GLU A 243 -4.03 14.28 46.19
C GLU A 243 -3.09 15.08 47.11
N LYS A 244 -3.05 16.42 46.95
CA LYS A 244 -2.29 17.30 47.85
C LYS A 244 -2.88 17.37 49.25
N GLU A 245 -4.21 17.38 49.36
CA GLU A 245 -4.94 17.40 50.63
C GLU A 245 -4.95 16.03 51.33
N HIS A 246 -4.78 14.94 50.58
CA HIS A 246 -4.73 13.57 51.08
C HIS A 246 -3.40 12.89 50.73
N PRO A 247 -2.26 13.36 51.29
CA PRO A 247 -0.99 12.69 51.08
C PRO A 247 -1.11 11.23 51.52
N ILE A 248 -0.76 10.31 50.63
CA ILE A 248 -0.74 8.88 50.96
C ILE A 248 0.25 8.67 52.11
N GLU A 249 -0.23 8.21 53.27
CA GLU A 249 0.60 7.82 54.41
C GLU A 249 1.44 6.58 54.07
N ALA A 250 2.45 6.73 53.23
CA ALA A 250 3.40 5.70 52.87
C ALA A 250 4.45 5.50 53.98
N ASN A 251 3.99 5.26 55.22
CA ASN A 251 4.75 4.57 56.28
C ASN A 251 3.91 4.38 57.55
N MET A 252 2.90 3.51 57.51
CA MET A 252 2.51 2.78 58.71
C MET A 252 2.51 1.27 58.44
N LYS A 253 3.55 0.59 58.95
CA LYS A 253 3.53 -0.84 59.24
C LYS A 253 2.29 -1.13 60.09
N GLY A 254 1.24 -1.68 59.50
CA GLY A 254 0.05 -2.02 60.26
C GLY A 254 -0.96 -2.80 59.43
N LYS A 255 -1.25 -4.02 59.87
CA LYS A 255 -2.27 -4.91 59.32
C LYS A 255 -3.61 -4.19 59.07
N GLY A 256 -4.14 -4.37 57.87
CA GLY A 256 -5.58 -4.58 57.63
C GLY A 256 -6.47 -3.35 57.56
N LYS A 257 -6.74 -2.90 56.33
CA LYS A 257 -8.08 -2.86 55.73
C LYS A 257 -7.92 -2.47 54.27
N SER A 258 -8.24 -3.40 53.37
CA SER A 258 -8.42 -3.08 51.96
C SER A 258 -9.61 -2.13 51.85
N HIS A 259 -9.35 -0.82 51.76
CA HIS A 259 -10.34 0.11 51.28
C HIS A 259 -10.38 -0.04 49.77
N ASN A 260 -11.57 -0.43 49.29
CA ASN A 260 -11.90 -0.67 47.90
C ASN A 260 -11.70 0.63 47.09
N VAL A 261 -10.50 0.84 46.54
CA VAL A 261 -10.21 1.93 45.62
C VAL A 261 -10.77 1.54 44.26
N GLY A 262 -12.02 1.90 44.02
CA GLY A 262 -12.65 1.61 42.73
C GLY A 262 -14.16 1.73 42.73
N ARG A 263 -14.68 2.95 42.92
CA ARG A 263 -15.94 3.47 42.34
C ARG A 263 -16.37 4.74 43.08
N ARG A 264 -15.91 5.91 42.62
CA ARG A 264 -16.73 7.12 42.81
C ARG A 264 -17.84 7.04 41.76
N ARG A 265 -19.07 6.80 42.23
CA ARG A 265 -20.29 6.90 41.43
C ARG A 265 -20.45 8.38 41.08
N PHE A 266 -20.39 8.69 39.79
CA PHE A 266 -20.81 9.97 39.25
C PHE A 266 -22.31 10.15 39.57
N THR A 267 -22.64 11.06 40.49
CA THR A 267 -24.00 11.50 40.73
C THR A 267 -24.33 12.56 39.69
N GLY A 268 -24.82 12.10 38.53
CA GLY A 268 -25.44 12.99 37.56
C GLY A 268 -26.66 13.66 38.21
N GLN A 269 -26.55 14.95 38.46
CA GLN A 269 -27.71 15.80 38.68
C GLN A 269 -28.01 16.56 37.39
N ARG A 270 -29.27 16.47 37.01
CA ARG A 270 -29.93 17.11 35.86
C ARG A 270 -29.87 18.62 35.92
#